data_AF-A0A532AV74-F1
#
_entry.id   AF-A0A532AV74-F1
#
_cell.length_a   1.000
_cell.length_b   1.000
_cell.length_c   1.000
_cell.angle_alpha   90.00
_cell.angle_beta   90.00
_cell.angle_gamma   90.00
#
_symmetry.space_group_name_H-M   'P 1'
#
loop_
_entity.id
_entity.type
_entity.pdbx_description
1 polymer ?
#
loop_
_entity_poly.entity_id
_entity_poly.type
_entity_poly.pdbx_seq_one_letter_code
_entity_poly.pdbx_strand_id
1 'polypeptide(L)' 'MDEGVKSAIDQRYIGLIDAGVKMSVCAYGCQQHGVPTASVDSRVSLSGLVVLSGIIDGCDRFLAFT' A
#
# COMPACT_ATOMS: atom_id res chain seq x y z
N MET A 1 -1.18 6.73 3.80
CA MET A 1 -1.53 6.62 2.36
C MET A 1 -1.02 7.79 1.51
N ASP A 2 -0.44 8.85 2.12
CA ASP A 2 0.20 9.96 1.42
C ASP A 2 1.68 9.64 1.11
N GLU A 3 2.68 10.25 1.79
CA GLU A 3 4.11 10.01 1.52
C GLU A 3 4.57 8.54 1.71
N GLY A 4 3.81 7.73 2.45
CA GLY A 4 4.12 6.32 2.69
C GLY A 4 4.30 5.49 1.41
N VAL A 5 3.77 5.96 0.26
CA VAL A 5 4.00 5.34 -1.06
C VAL A 5 5.47 5.24 -1.45
N LYS A 6 6.34 6.13 -0.93
CA LYS A 6 7.80 6.11 -1.17
C LYS A 6 8.45 4.84 -0.62
N SER A 7 7.81 4.20 0.36
CA SER A 7 8.29 2.97 0.97
C SER A 7 7.77 1.69 0.29
N ALA A 8 6.95 1.81 -0.76
CA ALA A 8 6.30 0.68 -1.41
C ALA A 8 7.27 -0.35 -2.04
N ILE A 9 8.51 0.07 -2.30
CA ILE A 9 9.57 -0.77 -2.90
C ILE A 9 10.64 -1.19 -1.88
N ASP A 10 10.50 -0.81 -0.62
CA ASP A 10 11.46 -1.16 0.42
C ASP A 10 11.34 -2.65 0.76
N GLN A 11 12.49 -3.33 0.77
CA GLN A 11 12.62 -4.78 0.98
C GLN A 11 11.97 -5.27 2.27
N ARG A 12 11.90 -4.41 3.30
CA ARG A 12 11.23 -4.74 4.56
C ARG A 12 9.74 -5.01 4.37
N TYR A 13 9.08 -4.28 3.48
CA TYR A 13 7.66 -4.51 3.17
C TYR A 13 7.45 -5.68 2.24
N ILE A 14 8.38 -5.91 1.31
CA ILE A 14 8.34 -7.10 0.43
C ILE A 14 8.42 -8.37 1.28
N GLY A 15 9.28 -8.41 2.31
CA GLY A 15 9.33 -9.53 3.25
C GLY A 15 8.03 -9.76 4.04
N LEU A 16 7.23 -8.71 4.27
CA LEU A 16 5.89 -8.88 4.87
C LEU A 16 4.91 -9.54 3.89
N ILE A 17 4.99 -9.22 2.60
CA ILE A 17 4.20 -9.88 1.56
C ILE A 17 4.54 -11.37 1.52
N ASP A 18 5.83 -11.71 1.61
CA ASP A 18 6.28 -13.11 1.66
C ASP A 18 5.77 -13.85 2.91
N ALA A 19 5.56 -13.12 4.02
CA ALA A 19 4.92 -13.64 5.23
C ALA A 19 3.39 -13.73 5.14
N GLY A 20 2.78 -13.39 3.99
CA GLY A 20 1.34 -13.50 3.73
C GLY A 20 0.54 -12.22 3.94
N VAL A 21 1.19 -11.07 4.18
CA VAL A 21 0.50 -9.78 4.32
C VAL A 21 -0.01 -9.31 2.95
N LYS A 22 -1.30 -8.95 2.88
CA LYS A 22 -1.88 -8.29 1.71
C LYS A 22 -1.55 -6.80 1.76
N MET A 23 -0.73 -6.33 0.83
CA MET A 23 -0.32 -4.94 0.74
C MET A 23 -1.12 -4.18 -0.31
N SER A 24 -1.52 -2.96 0.03
CA SER A 24 -2.23 -2.04 -0.87
C SER A 24 -1.56 -0.66 -0.81
N VAL A 25 -1.32 -0.07 -1.97
CA VAL A 25 -0.63 1.22 -2.14
C VAL A 25 -1.52 2.18 -2.89
N CYS A 26 -1.52 3.45 -2.46
CA CYS A 26 -2.32 4.50 -3.08
C CYS A 26 -1.78 4.87 -4.47
N ALA A 27 -2.51 4.54 -5.54
CA ALA A 27 -2.10 4.83 -6.91
C ALA A 27 -1.95 6.34 -7.16
N TYR A 28 -2.89 7.14 -6.65
CA TYR A 28 -2.83 8.61 -6.75
C TYR A 28 -1.64 9.18 -5.96
N GLY A 29 -1.37 8.64 -4.77
CA GLY A 29 -0.20 9.02 -3.99
C GLY A 29 1.11 8.75 -4.73
N CYS A 30 1.23 7.58 -5.40
CA CYS A 30 2.39 7.28 -6.24
C CYS A 30 2.60 8.33 -7.34
N GLN A 31 1.52 8.74 -8.01
CA GLN A 31 1.59 9.79 -9.04
C GLN A 31 2.04 11.13 -8.47
N GLN A 32 1.46 11.57 -7.35
CA GLN A 32 1.79 12.84 -6.69
C GLN A 32 3.25 12.88 -6.23
N HIS A 33 3.78 11.76 -5.75
CA HIS A 33 5.13 11.65 -5.19
C HIS A 33 6.17 11.11 -6.19
N GLY A 34 5.81 10.94 -7.47
CA GLY A 34 6.72 10.48 -8.51
C GLY A 34 7.22 9.04 -8.35
N VAL A 35 6.47 8.19 -7.63
CA VAL A 35 6.80 6.77 -7.44
C VAL A 35 6.35 5.98 -8.67
N PRO A 36 7.26 5.33 -9.41
CA PRO A 36 6.89 4.55 -10.58
C PRO A 36 6.06 3.33 -10.18
N THR A 37 4.80 3.28 -10.57
CA THR A 37 3.90 2.15 -10.26
C THR A 37 4.39 0.84 -10.86
N ALA A 38 5.14 0.88 -11.97
CA ALA A 38 5.76 -0.30 -12.58
C ALA A 38 6.89 -0.92 -11.74
N SER A 39 7.42 -0.19 -10.76
CA SER A 39 8.46 -0.71 -9.83
C SER A 39 7.87 -1.35 -8.57
N VAL A 40 6.56 -1.24 -8.37
CA VAL A 40 5.86 -1.86 -7.25
C VAL A 40 5.70 -3.36 -7.53
N ASP A 41 5.92 -4.19 -6.51
CA ASP A 41 5.75 -5.65 -6.62
C ASP A 41 4.34 -5.97 -7.13
N SER A 42 4.26 -6.85 -8.14
CA SER A 42 3.00 -7.24 -8.79
C SER A 42 1.93 -7.81 -7.84
N ARG A 43 2.31 -8.26 -6.64
CA ARG A 43 1.41 -8.76 -5.59
C ARG A 43 0.74 -7.64 -4.78
N VAL A 44 1.26 -6.42 -4.88
CA VAL A 44 0.71 -5.23 -4.22
C VAL A 44 -0.46 -4.69 -5.04
N SER A 45 -1.58 -4.42 -4.37
CA SER A 45 -2.74 -3.81 -5.02
C SER A 45 -2.56 -2.29 -5.12
N LEU A 46 -2.56 -1.74 -6.33
CA LEU A 46 -2.62 -0.29 -6.56
C LEU A 46 -4.08 0.17 -6.46
N SER A 47 -4.39 0.95 -5.42
CA SER A 47 -5.77 1.27 -5.02
C SER A 47 -6.00 2.76 -4.83
N GLY A 48 -7.27 3.17 -4.89
CA GLY A 48 -7.71 4.51 -4.47
C GLY A 48 -8.23 4.52 -3.03
N LEU A 49 -8.50 5.71 -2.50
CA LEU A 49 -9.09 5.90 -1.17
C LEU A 49 -10.44 5.20 -0.99
N VAL A 50 -11.19 4.97 -2.06
CA VAL A 50 -12.48 4.26 -2.01
C VAL A 50 -12.32 2.80 -1.56
N VAL A 51 -11.18 2.16 -1.86
CA VAL A 51 -10.91 0.78 -1.43
C VAL A 51 -10.56 0.72 0.06
N LEU A 52 -10.11 1.83 0.64
CA LEU A 52 -9.72 1.88 2.05
C LEU A 52 -10.88 1.54 2.99
N SER A 53 -12.09 2.03 2.72
CA SER A 53 -13.25 1.72 3.56
C SER A 53 -13.52 0.21 3.57
N GLY A 54 -13.46 -0.44 2.42
CA GLY A 54 -13.62 -1.90 2.34
C GLY A 54 -12.51 -2.68 3.07
N ILE A 55 -11.27 -2.17 3.08
CA ILE A 55 -10.17 -2.76 3.86
C ILE A 55 -10.42 -2.61 5.36
N ILE A 56 -10.87 -1.43 5.79
CA ILE A 56 -11.19 -1.16 7.20
C ILE A 56 -12.34 -2.05 7.66
N ASP A 57 -13.43 -2.13 6.89
CA ASP A 57 -14.61 -2.93 7.22
C ASP A 57 -14.30 -4.44 7.22
N GLY A 58 -13.32 -4.88 6.43
CA GLY A 58 -12.87 -6.27 6.38
C GLY A 58 -11.87 -6.67 7.46
N CYS A 59 -11.40 -5.74 8.29
CA CYS A 59 -10.42 -5.99 9.34
C CYS A 59 -11.03 -5.77 10.73
N ASP A 60 -10.70 -6.63 11.70
CA ASP A 60 -11.19 -6.49 13.08
C ASP A 60 -10.70 -5.19 13.76
N ARG A 61 -9.52 -4.71 13.35
CA ARG A 61 -8.89 -3.52 13.91
C ARG A 61 -8.19 -2.74 12.82
N PHE A 62 -8.25 -1.42 12.94
CA PHE A 62 -7.53 -0.49 12.08
C PHE A 62 -6.49 0.25 12.89
N LEU A 63 -5.23 0.22 12.42
CA LEU A 63 -4.13 0.98 12.99
C LEU A 63 -3.66 1.98 11.95
N ALA A 64 -3.61 3.25 12.34
CA ALA A 64 -3.04 4.34 11.55
C ALA A 64 -1.74 4.80 12.22
N PHE A 65 -0.68 4.85 11.43
CA PHE A 65 0.60 5.43 11.83
C PHE A 65 0.67 6.85 11.26
N THR A 66 0.94 7.83 12.13
CA THR A 66 1.07 9.26 11.78
C THR A 66 2.47 9.61 11.36
#